data_AF-A0A1Q8U912-F1
#
_entry.id   AF-A0A1Q8U912-F1
#
_cell.length_a   1.000
_cell.length_b   1.000
_cell.length_c   1.000
_cell.angle_alpha   90.00
_cell.angle_beta   90.00
_cell.angle_gamma   90.00
#
_symmetry.space_group_name_H-M   'P 1'
#
loop_
_entity.id
_entity.type
_entity.pdbx_description
1 polymer ?
#
loop_
_entity_poly.entity_id
_entity_poly.type
_entity_poly.pdbx_seq_one_letter_code
_entity_poly.pdbx_strand_id
1 'polypeptide(L)'
;MRDNPRYVLGVSGAHPLGATGEAYGQAAHALVAARTTRDRVALFHGRSPLVSVLPAQAAARWSRVVLGPLDAVPKTSGDIARLSLIVPRSGVAQLLGLSRNTVTAHIRRTEQALGQDLADVRCRAAVHLALAFGSSPVRPAPDDGPPPGLDDLLAAVPAAAWARTLLGGVRERHVRTLRAWVDADTDAQRAAHRLGVSRNTVRAHLRAAESALGLDLLTHGSGVHDVVHALRIAELHGF
;
A
#
# COMPACT_ATOMS: atom_id res chain seq x y z
N MET A 1 20.58 -4.35 22.34
CA MET A 1 19.39 -4.83 21.60
C MET A 1 19.55 -6.25 21.06
N ARG A 2 20.77 -6.73 20.75
CA ARG A 2 21.04 -8.10 20.26
C ARG A 2 20.73 -9.23 21.25
N ASP A 3 20.60 -8.95 22.56
CA ASP A 3 20.57 -10.00 23.59
C ASP A 3 19.19 -10.31 24.20
N ASN A 4 18.08 -9.87 23.60
CA ASN A 4 16.75 -10.24 24.10
C ASN A 4 15.96 -11.03 23.02
N PRO A 5 15.83 -12.36 23.17
CA PRO A 5 15.28 -13.27 22.17
C PRO A 5 13.77 -13.07 21.91
N ARG A 6 13.12 -12.14 22.61
CA ARG A 6 11.70 -11.77 22.40
C ARG A 6 11.50 -10.69 21.35
N TYR A 7 12.52 -9.91 21.00
CA TYR A 7 12.35 -8.83 20.03
C TYR A 7 12.45 -9.35 18.60
N VAL A 8 11.71 -8.69 17.70
CA VAL A 8 11.80 -8.87 16.25
C VAL A 8 12.08 -7.49 15.68
N LEU A 9 12.99 -7.41 14.72
CA LEU A 9 13.37 -6.15 14.09
C LEU A 9 13.22 -6.24 12.57
N GLY A 10 12.45 -5.31 12.00
CA GLY A 10 12.44 -5.03 10.57
C GLY A 10 13.22 -3.74 10.29
N VAL A 11 14.09 -3.78 9.30
CA VAL A 11 14.92 -2.64 8.92
C VAL A 11 14.60 -2.27 7.47
N SER A 12 14.24 -1.01 7.22
CA SER A 12 14.07 -0.48 5.87
C SER A 12 15.40 -0.35 5.12
N GLY A 13 15.36 -0.07 3.82
CA GLY A 13 16.50 0.54 3.13
C GLY A 13 16.81 1.96 3.65
N ALA A 14 17.87 2.56 3.11
CA ALA A 14 18.17 3.97 3.35
C ALA A 14 17.20 4.86 2.54
N HIS A 15 16.61 5.86 3.18
CA HIS A 15 15.64 6.78 2.57
C HIS A 15 15.95 8.24 2.92
N PRO A 16 15.70 9.20 2.01
CA PRO A 16 15.72 10.61 2.37
C PRO A 16 14.59 10.95 3.37
N LEU A 17 14.76 12.01 4.16
CA LEU A 17 13.78 12.41 5.20
C LEU A 17 12.34 12.57 4.66
N GLY A 18 12.18 13.07 3.43
CA GLY A 18 10.87 13.21 2.78
C GLY A 18 10.16 11.88 2.48
N ALA A 19 10.88 10.76 2.47
CA ALA A 19 10.34 9.42 2.22
C ALA A 19 10.11 8.62 3.51
N THR A 20 9.94 9.29 4.65
CA THR A 20 9.74 8.64 5.96
C THR A 20 8.60 7.62 5.94
N GLY A 21 7.49 7.92 5.26
CA GLY A 21 6.38 6.97 5.13
C GLY A 21 6.78 5.67 4.45
N GLU A 22 7.54 5.75 3.35
CA GLU A 22 8.04 4.59 2.61
C GLU A 22 9.01 3.75 3.46
N ALA A 23 9.88 4.42 4.22
CA ALA A 23 10.78 3.75 5.16
C ALA A 23 10.01 2.96 6.24
N TYR A 24 8.95 3.54 6.82
CA TYR A 24 8.09 2.83 7.78
C TYR A 24 7.39 1.63 7.15
N GLY A 25 6.88 1.78 5.92
CA GLY A 25 6.29 0.65 5.18
C GLY A 25 7.30 -0.49 4.98
N GLN A 26 8.50 -0.19 4.49
CA GLN A 26 9.56 -1.18 4.31
C GLN A 26 9.98 -1.87 5.62
N ALA A 27 10.12 -1.11 6.71
CA ALA A 27 10.44 -1.66 8.02
C ALA A 27 9.34 -2.58 8.52
N ALA A 28 8.05 -2.26 8.31
CA ALA A 28 6.92 -3.13 8.66
C ALA A 28 6.92 -4.44 7.87
N HIS A 29 7.20 -4.40 6.56
CA HIS A 29 7.37 -5.61 5.73
C HIS A 29 8.51 -6.48 6.22
N ALA A 30 9.67 -5.86 6.45
CA ALA A 30 10.83 -6.56 6.98
C ALA A 30 10.55 -7.15 8.36
N LEU A 31 9.75 -6.48 9.19
CA LEU A 31 9.36 -6.97 10.52
C LEU A 31 8.51 -8.25 10.42
N VAL A 32 7.61 -8.34 9.44
CA VAL A 32 6.84 -9.57 9.20
C VAL A 32 7.74 -10.70 8.70
N ALA A 33 8.63 -10.43 7.74
CA ALA A 33 9.61 -11.42 7.28
C ALA A 33 10.49 -11.93 8.45
N ALA A 34 10.96 -11.00 9.30
CA ALA A 34 11.77 -11.31 10.48
C ALA A 34 11.08 -12.23 11.49
N ARG A 35 9.73 -12.26 11.55
CA ARG A 35 8.99 -13.23 12.41
C ARG A 35 9.14 -14.68 11.93
N THR A 36 9.52 -14.88 10.68
CA THR A 36 9.68 -16.20 10.06
C THR A 36 11.15 -16.66 10.00
N THR A 37 12.11 -15.79 10.30
CA THR A 37 13.55 -16.09 10.28
C THR A 37 14.08 -16.45 11.66
N ARG A 38 15.13 -17.27 11.74
CA ARG A 38 15.76 -17.66 13.01
C ARG A 38 16.39 -16.48 13.74
N ASP A 39 17.00 -15.55 13.01
CA ASP A 39 17.74 -14.42 13.60
C ASP A 39 16.82 -13.30 14.08
N ARG A 40 15.51 -13.36 13.78
CA ARG A 40 14.48 -12.38 14.16
C ARG A 40 14.79 -10.93 13.75
N VAL A 41 15.74 -10.76 12.84
CA VAL A 41 16.08 -9.52 12.17
C VAL A 41 15.95 -9.77 10.67
N ALA A 42 15.29 -8.86 9.97
CA ALA A 42 15.31 -8.86 8.52
C ALA A 42 15.50 -7.43 8.02
N LEU A 43 16.35 -7.30 7.00
CA LEU A 43 16.42 -6.11 6.18
C LEU A 43 15.37 -6.22 5.08
N PHE A 44 14.82 -5.09 4.67
CA PHE A 44 14.00 -5.04 3.47
C PHE A 44 14.89 -5.31 2.25
N HIS A 45 14.83 -6.53 1.72
CA HIS A 45 15.62 -6.96 0.56
C HIS A 45 14.93 -6.66 -0.78
N GLY A 46 13.89 -5.82 -0.78
CA GLY A 46 13.18 -5.45 -2.00
C GLY A 46 12.55 -6.64 -2.71
N ARG A 47 11.28 -6.93 -2.41
CA ARG A 47 10.45 -7.42 -3.52
C ARG A 47 10.50 -6.36 -4.60
N SER A 48 10.62 -6.76 -5.87
CA SER A 48 10.42 -5.82 -6.97
C SER A 48 9.07 -5.16 -6.75
N PRO A 49 9.06 -3.89 -6.29
CA PRO A 49 7.81 -3.24 -5.98
C PRO A 49 7.04 -3.09 -7.29
N LEU A 50 5.71 -3.00 -7.24
CA LEU A 50 4.92 -2.83 -8.47
C LEU A 50 5.47 -1.66 -9.32
N VAL A 51 5.93 -0.59 -8.66
CA VAL A 51 6.56 0.58 -9.30
C VAL A 51 7.74 0.23 -10.22
N SER A 52 8.48 -0.85 -9.97
CA SER A 52 9.66 -1.23 -10.78
C SER A 52 9.32 -2.04 -12.03
N VAL A 53 8.10 -2.57 -12.13
CA VAL A 53 7.68 -3.40 -13.28
C VAL A 53 6.70 -2.67 -14.21
N LEU A 54 6.09 -1.57 -13.76
CA LEU A 54 5.20 -0.78 -14.60
C LEU A 54 5.97 0.11 -15.59
N PRO A 55 5.38 0.45 -16.76
CA PRO A 55 6.04 1.29 -17.75
C PRO A 55 6.31 2.70 -17.18
N ALA A 56 7.58 3.02 -16.92
CA ALA A 56 7.97 4.19 -16.12
C ALA A 56 7.48 5.54 -16.68
N GLN A 57 7.52 5.74 -17.99
CA GLN A 57 7.06 6.97 -18.64
C GLN A 57 5.54 7.14 -18.51
N ALA A 58 4.78 6.09 -18.84
CA ALA A 58 3.33 6.04 -18.71
C ALA A 58 2.89 6.28 -17.26
N ALA A 59 3.56 5.61 -16.31
CA ALA A 59 3.28 5.75 -14.89
C ALA A 59 3.63 7.14 -14.34
N ALA A 60 4.71 7.76 -14.80
CA ALA A 60 5.06 9.13 -14.42
C ALA A 60 4.04 10.16 -14.95
N ARG A 61 3.51 9.97 -16.16
CA ARG A 61 2.43 10.80 -16.72
C ARG A 61 1.13 10.65 -15.92
N TRP A 62 0.71 9.41 -15.66
CA TRP A 62 -0.46 9.11 -14.82
C TRP A 62 -0.32 9.70 -13.41
N SER A 63 0.83 9.50 -12.76
CA SER A 63 1.12 10.03 -11.42
C SER A 63 0.97 11.56 -11.37
N ARG A 64 1.49 12.27 -12.37
CA ARG A 64 1.34 13.74 -12.43
C ARG A 64 -0.11 14.18 -12.51
N VAL A 65 -0.96 13.44 -13.24
CA VAL A 65 -2.40 13.75 -13.33
C VAL A 65 -3.08 13.53 -11.99
N VAL A 66 -2.80 12.40 -11.32
CA VAL A 66 -3.38 12.07 -10.02
C VAL A 66 -2.94 13.05 -8.93
N LEU A 67 -1.67 13.46 -8.94
CA LEU A 67 -1.08 14.27 -7.87
C LEU A 67 -1.11 15.77 -8.14
N GLY A 68 -1.31 16.21 -9.39
CA GLY A 68 -1.34 17.63 -9.76
C GLY A 68 -2.28 18.49 -8.90
N PRO A 69 -3.48 18.04 -8.50
CA PRO A 69 -4.35 18.81 -7.62
C PRO A 69 -3.74 19.10 -6.23
N LEU A 70 -2.74 18.33 -5.79
CA LEU A 70 -2.06 18.56 -4.51
C LEU A 70 -1.14 19.79 -4.54
N ASP A 71 -0.77 20.30 -5.72
CA ASP A 71 0.07 21.49 -5.84
C ASP A 71 -0.64 22.74 -5.26
N ALA A 72 -1.97 22.75 -5.24
CA ALA A 72 -2.78 23.82 -4.65
C ALA A 72 -3.01 23.65 -3.13
N VAL A 73 -2.61 22.52 -2.55
CA VAL A 73 -2.84 22.20 -1.14
C VAL A 73 -1.64 22.65 -0.29
N PRO A 74 -1.85 23.21 0.92
CA PRO A 74 -0.74 23.52 1.81
C PRO A 74 0.14 22.29 2.05
N LYS A 75 1.46 22.45 1.90
CA LYS A 75 2.45 21.36 2.00
C LYS A 75 2.23 20.44 3.19
N THR A 76 1.97 21.01 4.38
CA THR A 76 1.67 20.26 5.60
C THR A 76 0.48 19.31 5.46
N SER A 77 -0.58 19.72 4.75
CA SER A 77 -1.74 18.83 4.52
C SER A 77 -1.37 17.67 3.59
N GLY A 78 -0.59 17.95 2.54
CA GLY A 78 -0.05 16.93 1.64
C GLY A 78 0.82 15.91 2.39
N ASP A 79 1.76 16.38 3.22
CA ASP A 79 2.67 15.52 4.00
C ASP A 79 1.90 14.65 5.02
N ILE A 80 0.91 15.23 5.72
CA ILE A 80 0.04 14.48 6.64
C ILE A 80 -0.78 13.42 5.90
N ALA A 81 -1.34 13.77 4.74
CA ALA A 81 -2.10 12.83 3.94
C ALA A 81 -1.22 11.68 3.43
N ARG A 82 0.00 11.98 2.95
CA ARG A 82 1.00 10.96 2.56
C ARG A 82 1.29 9.98 3.69
N LEU A 83 1.54 10.48 4.90
CA LEU A 83 1.75 9.62 6.08
C LEU A 83 0.51 8.77 6.40
N SER A 84 -0.68 9.33 6.21
CA SER A 84 -1.95 8.66 6.50
C SER A 84 -2.32 7.55 5.51
N LEU A 85 -1.60 7.42 4.40
CA LEU A 85 -1.75 6.29 3.48
C LEU A 85 -1.09 5.01 4.00
N ILE A 86 -0.05 5.14 4.84
CA ILE A 86 0.78 4.02 5.30
C ILE A 86 0.56 3.77 6.80
N VAL A 87 0.24 4.83 7.55
CA VAL A 87 0.07 4.80 9.00
C VAL A 87 -1.38 5.16 9.34
N PRO A 88 -2.03 4.46 10.29
CA PRO A 88 -3.35 4.84 10.76
C PRO A 88 -3.39 6.30 11.25
N ARG A 89 -4.50 7.01 11.03
CA ARG A 89 -4.65 8.45 11.39
C ARG A 89 -4.28 8.76 12.84
N SER A 90 -4.58 7.85 13.78
CA SER A 90 -4.18 7.99 15.18
C SER A 90 -2.66 7.90 15.40
N GLY A 91 -1.99 7.04 14.62
CA GLY A 91 -0.53 6.94 14.63
C GLY A 91 0.13 8.17 14.02
N VAL A 92 -0.44 8.73 12.94
CA VAL A 92 0.02 10.01 12.36
C VAL A 92 -0.13 11.15 13.37
N ALA A 93 -1.28 11.24 14.05
CA ALA A 93 -1.51 12.23 15.11
C ALA A 93 -0.46 12.13 16.22
N GLN A 94 -0.18 10.91 16.70
CA GLN A 94 0.83 10.67 17.71
C GLN A 94 2.24 11.01 17.22
N LEU A 95 2.61 10.58 16.00
CA LEU A 95 3.92 10.81 15.41
C LEU A 95 4.24 12.29 15.24
N LEU A 96 3.23 13.09 14.86
CA LEU A 96 3.40 14.51 14.59
C LEU A 96 3.07 15.41 15.79
N GLY A 97 2.66 14.84 16.94
CA GLY A 97 2.22 15.63 18.09
C GLY A 97 0.96 16.47 17.81
N LEU A 98 0.10 16.02 16.88
CA LEU A 98 -1.10 16.73 16.45
C LEU A 98 -2.37 16.10 17.04
N SER A 99 -3.44 16.88 17.13
CA SER A 99 -4.76 16.31 17.48
C SER A 99 -5.30 15.46 16.33
N ARG A 100 -6.13 14.45 16.66
CA ARG A 100 -6.82 13.63 15.65
C ARG A 100 -7.73 14.47 14.74
N ASN A 101 -8.32 15.55 15.27
CA ASN A 101 -9.16 16.47 14.52
C ASN A 101 -8.34 17.26 13.50
N THR A 102 -7.14 17.72 13.89
CA THR A 102 -6.21 18.42 13.00
C THR A 102 -5.79 17.51 11.84
N VAL A 103 -5.37 16.27 12.14
CA VAL A 103 -5.03 15.28 11.11
C VAL A 103 -6.22 15.04 10.17
N THR A 104 -7.43 14.87 10.72
CA THR A 104 -8.65 14.68 9.92
C THR A 104 -8.93 15.87 9.00
N ALA A 105 -8.76 17.10 9.47
CA ALA A 105 -8.95 18.30 8.66
C ALA A 105 -7.94 18.39 7.50
N HIS A 106 -6.68 18.03 7.74
CA HIS A 106 -5.65 17.97 6.70
C HIS A 106 -5.93 16.89 5.65
N ILE A 107 -6.38 15.71 6.10
CA ILE A 107 -6.78 14.62 5.19
C ILE A 107 -7.98 15.05 4.35
N ARG A 108 -9.03 15.63 4.96
CA ARG A 108 -10.22 16.11 4.23
C ARG A 108 -9.90 17.16 3.18
N ARG A 109 -8.98 18.08 3.47
CA ARG A 109 -8.53 19.07 2.48
C ARG A 109 -7.84 18.41 1.28
N THR A 110 -7.08 17.35 1.54
CA THR A 110 -6.40 16.57 0.50
C THR A 110 -7.40 15.74 -0.31
N GLU A 111 -8.36 15.09 0.34
CA GLU A 111 -9.48 14.37 -0.29
C GLU A 111 -10.27 15.29 -1.24
N GLN A 112 -10.59 16.51 -0.78
CA GLN A 112 -11.27 17.53 -1.57
C GLN A 112 -10.47 17.96 -2.79
N ALA A 113 -9.16 18.19 -2.64
CA ALA A 113 -8.31 18.58 -3.77
C ALA A 113 -8.18 17.45 -4.80
N LEU A 114 -8.01 16.21 -4.35
CA LEU A 114 -7.89 15.04 -5.23
C LEU A 114 -9.23 14.64 -5.87
N GLY A 115 -10.37 15.04 -5.27
CA GLY A 115 -11.68 14.48 -5.62
C GLY A 115 -11.76 12.98 -5.34
N GLN A 116 -11.07 12.51 -4.29
CA GLN A 116 -10.97 11.10 -3.92
C GLN A 116 -11.32 10.90 -2.44
N ASP A 117 -12.03 9.82 -2.13
CA ASP A 117 -12.27 9.41 -0.74
C ASP A 117 -11.12 8.51 -0.27
N LEU A 118 -10.27 9.01 0.63
CA LEU A 118 -9.17 8.21 1.19
C LEU A 118 -9.67 7.24 2.28
N ALA A 119 -10.97 7.15 2.55
CA ALA A 119 -11.56 6.01 3.26
C ALA A 119 -11.66 4.77 2.37
N ASP A 120 -11.76 4.92 1.05
CA ASP A 120 -11.73 3.83 0.07
C ASP A 120 -10.29 3.28 -0.05
N VAL A 121 -10.13 1.97 0.15
CA VAL A 121 -8.81 1.32 0.10
C VAL A 121 -8.18 1.34 -1.30
N ARG A 122 -8.98 1.28 -2.36
CA ARG A 122 -8.51 1.34 -3.76
C ARG A 122 -8.03 2.74 -4.09
N CYS A 123 -8.78 3.76 -3.67
CA CYS A 123 -8.35 5.16 -3.80
C CYS A 123 -7.02 5.40 -3.07
N ARG A 124 -6.89 4.93 -1.82
CA ARG A 124 -5.61 5.01 -1.08
C ARG A 124 -4.47 4.28 -1.80
N ALA A 125 -4.72 3.06 -2.30
CA ALA A 125 -3.70 2.27 -2.99
C ALA A 125 -3.24 2.94 -4.30
N ALA A 126 -4.16 3.54 -5.05
CA ALA A 126 -3.86 4.31 -6.26
C ALA A 126 -3.04 5.56 -5.93
N VAL A 127 -3.45 6.36 -4.95
CA VAL A 127 -2.71 7.56 -4.53
C VAL A 127 -1.32 7.18 -4.00
N HIS A 128 -1.22 6.13 -3.18
CA HIS A 128 0.07 5.64 -2.69
C HIS A 128 1.01 5.23 -3.83
N LEU A 129 0.49 4.53 -4.85
CA LEU A 129 1.27 4.16 -6.03
C LEU A 129 1.69 5.38 -6.84
N ALA A 130 0.79 6.36 -7.03
CA ALA A 130 1.12 7.60 -7.72
C ALA A 130 2.25 8.36 -7.00
N LEU A 131 2.22 8.42 -5.67
CA LEU A 131 3.26 9.05 -4.85
C LEU A 131 4.62 8.38 -5.01
N ALA A 132 4.65 7.04 -5.07
CA ALA A 132 5.89 6.29 -5.32
C ALA A 132 6.53 6.64 -6.68
N PHE A 133 5.72 6.90 -7.71
CA PHE A 133 6.22 7.41 -8.99
C PHE A 133 6.58 8.90 -8.97
N GLY A 134 5.88 9.72 -8.20
CA GLY A 134 6.17 11.15 -8.05
C GLY A 134 7.52 11.42 -7.37
N SER A 135 7.99 10.48 -6.55
CA SER A 135 9.34 10.49 -5.95
C SER A 135 10.45 10.01 -6.92
N SER A 136 10.10 9.46 -8.09
CA SER A 136 11.05 8.94 -9.06
C SER A 136 11.74 10.06 -9.83
N PRO A 137 13.06 9.98 -10.11
CA PRO A 137 13.77 10.98 -10.91
C PRO A 137 13.36 10.98 -12.39
N VAL A 138 12.55 10.01 -12.83
CA VAL A 138 12.05 9.91 -14.20
C VAL A 138 11.10 11.07 -14.47
N ARG A 139 11.57 12.08 -15.22
CA ARG A 139 10.71 13.11 -15.76
C ARG A 139 9.95 12.54 -16.95
N PRO A 140 8.60 12.56 -16.94
CA PRO A 140 7.84 12.08 -18.08
C PRO A 140 8.19 12.92 -19.30
N ALA A 141 8.49 12.24 -20.41
CA ALA A 141 8.71 12.87 -21.69
C ALA A 141 7.43 13.61 -22.14
N PRO A 142 7.56 14.74 -22.86
CA PRO A 142 6.42 15.34 -23.53
C PRO A 142 5.86 14.33 -24.53
N ASP A 143 4.59 13.99 -24.33
CA ASP A 143 3.82 13.07 -25.15
C ASP A 143 2.43 13.69 -25.27
N ASP A 144 2.02 13.92 -26.52
CA ASP A 144 0.77 14.60 -26.89
C ASP A 144 -0.47 13.70 -26.76
N GLY A 145 -0.28 12.40 -26.50
CA GLY A 145 -1.39 11.49 -26.23
C GLY A 145 -2.08 11.80 -24.90
N PRO A 146 -3.30 11.29 -24.64
CA PRO A 146 -3.89 11.36 -23.30
C PRO A 146 -3.02 10.56 -22.30
N PRO A 147 -2.95 11.00 -21.02
CA PRO A 147 -2.27 10.22 -19.99
C PRO A 147 -3.05 8.90 -19.76
N PRO A 148 -2.34 7.78 -19.55
CA PRO A 148 -2.99 6.50 -19.32
C PRO A 148 -3.72 6.49 -17.97
N GLY A 149 -4.77 5.67 -17.88
CA GLY A 149 -5.42 5.33 -16.63
C GLY A 149 -4.61 4.33 -15.81
N LEU A 150 -5.00 4.11 -14.55
CA LEU A 150 -4.35 3.10 -13.70
C LEU A 150 -4.51 1.69 -14.30
N ASP A 151 -5.71 1.34 -14.77
CA ASP A 151 -5.95 0.02 -15.35
C ASP A 151 -5.10 -0.23 -16.61
N ASP A 152 -4.81 0.80 -17.42
CA ASP A 152 -3.89 0.68 -18.57
C ASP A 152 -2.47 0.32 -18.13
N LEU A 153 -2.01 0.88 -17.01
CA LEU A 153 -0.71 0.52 -16.41
C LEU A 153 -0.73 -0.92 -15.88
N LEU A 154 -1.78 -1.29 -15.16
CA LEU A 154 -1.94 -2.62 -14.55
C LEU A 154 -2.18 -3.73 -15.59
N ALA A 155 -2.65 -3.38 -16.79
CA ALA A 155 -2.79 -4.29 -17.92
C ALA A 155 -1.44 -4.71 -18.54
N ALA A 156 -0.32 -4.08 -18.16
CA ALA A 156 1.00 -4.44 -18.68
C ALA A 156 1.40 -5.88 -18.30
N VAL A 157 2.00 -6.61 -19.25
CA VAL A 157 2.44 -8.01 -19.03
C VAL A 157 3.37 -8.18 -17.81
N PRO A 158 4.34 -7.29 -17.53
CA PRO A 158 5.15 -7.39 -16.31
C PRO A 158 4.32 -7.26 -15.02
N ALA A 159 3.22 -6.51 -15.02
CA ALA A 159 2.33 -6.40 -13.87
C ALA A 159 1.63 -7.74 -13.58
N ALA A 160 1.18 -8.46 -14.61
CA ALA A 160 0.61 -9.80 -14.47
C ALA A 160 1.61 -10.81 -13.87
N ALA A 161 2.87 -10.79 -14.34
CA ALA A 161 3.93 -11.64 -13.78
C ALA A 161 4.20 -11.32 -12.31
N TRP A 162 4.22 -10.04 -11.94
CA TRP A 162 4.35 -9.59 -10.56
C TRP A 162 3.18 -10.08 -9.68
N ALA A 163 1.94 -9.90 -10.13
CA ALA A 163 0.77 -10.30 -9.36
C ALA A 163 0.66 -11.81 -9.20
N ARG A 164 0.99 -12.61 -10.23
CA ARG A 164 1.10 -14.08 -10.13
C ARG A 164 2.14 -14.51 -9.11
N THR A 165 3.29 -13.85 -9.11
CA THR A 165 4.36 -14.13 -8.14
C THR A 165 3.92 -13.81 -6.71
N LEU A 166 3.25 -12.67 -6.52
CA LEU A 166 2.76 -12.26 -5.21
C LEU A 166 1.67 -13.20 -4.69
N LEU A 167 0.68 -13.53 -5.51
CA LEU A 167 -0.48 -14.34 -5.11
C LEU A 167 -0.23 -15.86 -5.16
N GLY A 168 0.81 -16.33 -5.85
CA GLY A 168 1.01 -17.75 -6.15
C GLY A 168 1.14 -18.69 -4.93
N GLY A 169 1.59 -18.17 -3.78
CA GLY A 169 1.66 -18.93 -2.53
C GLY A 169 0.34 -18.96 -1.73
N VAL A 170 -0.66 -18.17 -2.13
CA VAL A 170 -1.90 -17.97 -1.37
C VAL A 170 -2.95 -18.97 -1.83
N ARG A 171 -3.46 -19.77 -0.89
CA ARG A 171 -4.56 -20.70 -1.18
C ARG A 171 -5.80 -19.96 -1.66
N GLU A 172 -6.52 -20.51 -2.63
CA GLU A 172 -7.69 -19.89 -3.27
C GLU A 172 -8.74 -19.38 -2.25
N ARG A 173 -9.05 -20.14 -1.19
CA ARG A 173 -9.98 -19.70 -0.14
C ARG A 173 -9.52 -18.41 0.57
N HIS A 174 -8.21 -18.21 0.72
CA HIS A 174 -7.64 -17.02 1.32
C HIS A 174 -7.65 -15.87 0.31
N VAL A 175 -7.42 -16.13 -0.99
CA VAL A 175 -7.61 -15.14 -2.07
C VAL A 175 -9.06 -14.63 -2.08
N ARG A 176 -10.06 -15.53 -2.01
CA ARG A 176 -11.48 -15.15 -1.87
C ARG A 176 -11.73 -14.26 -0.64
N THR A 177 -11.07 -14.56 0.48
CA THR A 177 -11.18 -13.74 1.69
C THR A 177 -10.51 -12.38 1.51
N LEU A 178 -9.35 -12.30 0.84
CA LEU A 178 -8.67 -11.04 0.53
C LEU A 178 -9.54 -10.16 -0.36
N ARG A 179 -10.16 -10.72 -1.43
CA ARG A 179 -11.08 -10.00 -2.31
C ARG A 179 -12.24 -9.39 -1.52
N ALA A 180 -12.98 -10.22 -0.77
CA ALA A 180 -14.11 -9.74 0.04
C ALA A 180 -13.70 -8.71 1.11
N TRP A 181 -12.48 -8.82 1.64
CA TRP A 181 -11.92 -7.86 2.60
C TRP A 181 -11.52 -6.53 1.97
N VAL A 182 -10.90 -6.55 0.79
CA VAL A 182 -10.61 -5.35 0.00
C VAL A 182 -11.90 -4.68 -0.47
N ASP A 183 -12.88 -5.45 -0.94
CA ASP A 183 -14.20 -4.94 -1.30
C ASP A 183 -14.91 -4.25 -0.13
N ALA A 184 -14.57 -4.62 1.10
CA ALA A 184 -15.14 -4.09 2.32
C ALA A 184 -14.26 -2.99 2.94
N ASP A 185 -13.38 -2.34 2.16
CA ASP A 185 -12.41 -1.33 2.59
C ASP A 185 -11.59 -1.77 3.80
N THR A 186 -11.12 -3.02 3.77
CA THR A 186 -10.33 -3.64 4.84
C THR A 186 -11.06 -3.80 6.18
N ASP A 187 -12.39 -3.76 6.18
CA ASP A 187 -13.21 -4.06 7.35
C ASP A 187 -13.49 -5.57 7.46
N ALA A 188 -12.87 -6.21 8.45
CA ALA A 188 -13.03 -7.64 8.70
C ALA A 188 -14.45 -8.06 9.11
N GLN A 189 -15.23 -7.18 9.75
CA GLN A 189 -16.62 -7.47 10.13
C GLN A 189 -17.53 -7.42 8.90
N ARG A 190 -17.40 -6.41 8.05
CA ARG A 190 -18.16 -6.32 6.80
C ARG A 190 -17.80 -7.44 5.84
N ALA A 191 -16.51 -7.80 5.73
CA ALA A 191 -16.06 -8.95 4.95
C ALA A 191 -16.67 -10.26 5.47
N ALA A 192 -16.73 -10.45 6.80
CA ALA A 192 -17.32 -11.62 7.42
C ALA A 192 -18.81 -11.76 7.08
N HIS A 193 -19.56 -10.66 7.15
CA HIS A 193 -20.96 -10.62 6.74
C HIS A 193 -21.15 -11.02 5.27
N ARG A 194 -20.33 -10.47 4.36
CA ARG A 194 -20.39 -10.80 2.93
C ARG A 194 -20.04 -12.26 2.61
N LEU A 195 -19.12 -12.83 3.38
CA LEU A 195 -18.67 -14.22 3.22
C LEU A 195 -19.55 -15.25 3.96
N GLY A 196 -20.49 -14.81 4.80
CA GLY A 196 -21.30 -15.71 5.63
C GLY A 196 -20.48 -16.47 6.69
N VAL A 197 -19.38 -15.90 7.17
CA VAL A 197 -18.49 -16.51 8.17
C VAL A 197 -18.29 -15.58 9.37
N SER A 198 -17.64 -16.06 10.43
CA SER A 198 -17.31 -15.21 11.59
C SER A 198 -16.14 -14.26 11.29
N ARG A 199 -16.11 -13.10 11.98
CA ARG A 199 -14.96 -12.17 11.94
C ARG A 199 -13.64 -12.85 12.30
N ASN A 200 -13.67 -13.82 13.23
CA ASN A 200 -12.48 -14.58 13.61
C ASN A 200 -11.98 -15.48 12.47
N THR A 201 -12.88 -16.05 11.67
CA THR A 201 -12.53 -16.83 10.48
C THR A 201 -11.83 -15.95 9.45
N VAL A 202 -12.38 -14.76 9.18
CA VAL A 202 -11.73 -13.77 8.30
C VAL A 202 -10.34 -13.43 8.80
N ARG A 203 -10.17 -13.10 10.10
CA ARG A 203 -8.85 -12.80 10.68
C ARG A 203 -7.88 -13.97 10.57
N ALA A 204 -8.35 -15.21 10.74
CA ALA A 204 -7.52 -16.41 10.60
C ALA A 204 -7.06 -16.59 9.14
N HIS A 205 -7.95 -16.41 8.17
CA HIS A 205 -7.61 -16.44 6.74
C HIS A 205 -6.64 -15.32 6.36
N LEU A 206 -6.86 -14.09 6.85
CA LEU A 206 -5.96 -12.96 6.61
C LEU A 206 -4.58 -13.20 7.19
N ARG A 207 -4.45 -13.80 8.39
CA ARG A 207 -3.14 -14.20 8.95
C ARG A 207 -2.44 -15.27 8.12
N ALA A 208 -3.20 -16.25 7.63
CA ALA A 208 -2.64 -17.29 6.77
C ALA A 208 -2.20 -16.73 5.41
N ALA A 209 -2.96 -15.79 4.85
CA ALA A 209 -2.58 -15.03 3.67
C ALA A 209 -1.33 -14.18 3.94
N GLU A 210 -1.30 -13.42 5.04
CA GLU A 210 -0.17 -12.59 5.47
C GLU A 210 1.13 -13.39 5.53
N SER A 211 1.10 -14.59 6.12
CA SER A 211 2.25 -15.49 6.18
C SER A 211 2.68 -16.03 4.82
N ALA A 212 1.74 -16.41 3.95
CA ALA A 212 2.04 -16.90 2.61
C ALA A 212 2.57 -15.78 1.70
N LEU A 213 2.01 -14.58 1.88
CA LEU A 213 2.37 -13.37 1.18
C LEU A 213 3.64 -12.75 1.72
N GLY A 214 4.09 -12.99 2.96
CA GLY A 214 5.22 -12.26 3.56
C GLY A 214 5.03 -10.73 3.57
N LEU A 215 3.80 -10.25 3.69
CA LEU A 215 3.44 -8.83 3.75
C LEU A 215 2.86 -8.50 5.12
N ASP A 216 2.82 -7.23 5.53
CA ASP A 216 2.07 -6.82 6.73
C ASP A 216 0.66 -6.36 6.34
N LEU A 217 -0.37 -7.13 6.71
CA LEU A 217 -1.76 -6.79 6.42
C LEU A 217 -2.51 -6.36 7.67
N LEU A 218 -2.21 -6.96 8.81
CA LEU A 218 -3.01 -6.84 10.03
C LEU A 218 -2.35 -6.01 11.13
N THR A 219 -1.02 -5.85 11.12
CA THR A 219 -0.32 -5.15 12.19
C THR A 219 -0.29 -3.65 11.91
N HIS A 220 0.39 -3.25 10.83
CA HIS A 220 0.47 -1.87 10.38
C HIS A 220 -0.23 -1.67 9.02
N GLY A 221 -0.48 -2.75 8.28
CA GLY A 221 -1.21 -2.70 7.01
C GLY A 221 -0.38 -2.17 5.84
N SER A 222 0.95 -2.16 5.92
CA SER A 222 1.83 -1.62 4.87
C SER A 222 1.69 -2.37 3.54
N GLY A 223 1.32 -3.66 3.57
CA GLY A 223 1.14 -4.50 2.38
C GLY A 223 -0.26 -4.53 1.82
N VAL A 224 -1.19 -3.76 2.38
CA VAL A 224 -2.58 -3.73 1.88
C VAL A 224 -2.63 -3.23 0.44
N HIS A 225 -1.87 -2.18 0.11
CA HIS A 225 -1.87 -1.61 -1.24
C HIS A 225 -1.34 -2.58 -2.29
N ASP A 226 -0.30 -3.36 -1.96
CA ASP A 226 0.21 -4.41 -2.85
C ASP A 226 -0.85 -5.47 -3.13
N VAL A 227 -1.62 -5.89 -2.11
CA VAL A 227 -2.72 -6.84 -2.29
C VAL A 227 -3.84 -6.26 -3.16
N VAL A 228 -4.20 -4.99 -2.95
CA VAL A 228 -5.21 -4.31 -3.79
C VAL A 228 -4.81 -4.35 -5.26
N HIS A 229 -3.57 -3.95 -5.57
CA HIS A 229 -3.10 -3.93 -6.95
C HIS A 229 -2.97 -5.34 -7.53
N ALA A 230 -2.46 -6.30 -6.76
CA ALA A 230 -2.33 -7.68 -7.23
C ALA A 230 -3.68 -8.32 -7.55
N LEU A 231 -4.71 -8.06 -6.74
CA LEU A 231 -6.07 -8.53 -7.01
C LEU A 231 -6.68 -7.86 -8.24
N ARG A 232 -6.47 -6.54 -8.42
CA ARG A 232 -6.94 -5.83 -9.61
C ARG A 232 -6.27 -6.32 -10.89
N ILE A 233 -4.96 -6.56 -10.85
CA ILE A 233 -4.23 -7.15 -11.98
C ILE A 233 -4.77 -8.56 -12.28
N ALA A 234 -4.99 -9.38 -11.25
CA ALA A 234 -5.54 -10.72 -11.42
C ALA A 234 -6.94 -10.69 -12.09
N GLU A 235 -7.79 -9.72 -11.74
CA GLU A 235 -9.08 -9.49 -12.41
C GLU A 235 -8.91 -9.08 -13.89
N LEU A 236 -8.01 -8.13 -14.18
CA LEU A 236 -7.77 -7.64 -15.54
C LEU A 236 -7.21 -8.73 -16.48
N HIS A 237 -6.44 -9.67 -15.93
CA HIS A 237 -5.77 -10.73 -16.69
C HIS A 237 -6.42 -12.12 -16.56
N GLY A 238 -7.46 -12.26 -15.73
CA GLY A 238 -8.25 -13.47 -15.57
C GLY A 238 -7.57 -14.64 -14.83
N PHE A 239 -6.89 -14.38 -13.70
CA PHE A 239 -6.31 -15.43 -12.84
C PHE A 239 -6.53 -15.25 -11.32
#